data_AF-A0A533UYE1-F1
#
_entry.id   AF-A0A533UYE1-F1
#
_cell.length_a   1.000
_cell.length_b   1.000
_cell.length_c   1.000
_cell.angle_alpha   90.00
_cell.angle_beta   90.00
_cell.angle_gamma   90.00
#
_symmetry.space_group_name_H-M   'P 1'
#
loop_
_entity.id
_entity.type
_entity.pdbx_description
1 polymer ?
#
loop_
_entity_poly.entity_id
_entity_poly.type
_entity_poly.pdbx_seq_one_letter_code
_entity_poly.pdbx_strand_id
1 'polypeptide(L)'
;MYTYNFKKRFLYLAVGIFLFLIFFLIGTTISFDKTTATLLKEQFQKKIKNIDSTGIFINNFLISILMFIPGVGIAFGLFSGFSTGNIFMIITQDLPIQLPPLLVFLTIFGIMELISYGIAISRSYLLLIQILKRTNIIENIIHTSFEIGVVAIILFISAIIEWDLIRQSGNMNFLK
;
A
#
# COMPACT_ATOMS: atom_id res chain seq x y z
N MET A 1 -4.38 32.63 7.95
CA MET A 1 -3.50 32.03 6.92
C MET A 1 -2.88 30.78 7.53
N TYR A 2 -3.30 29.59 7.12
CA TYR A 2 -2.77 28.34 7.65
C TYR A 2 -1.32 28.18 7.15
N THR A 3 -0.33 28.26 8.04
CA THR A 3 1.07 28.03 7.65
C THR A 3 1.30 26.53 7.54
N TYR A 4 1.51 26.06 6.31
CA TYR A 4 1.81 24.66 6.04
C TYR A 4 3.12 24.27 6.73
N ASN A 5 3.02 23.48 7.81
CA ASN A 5 4.18 23.06 8.58
C ASN A 5 4.73 21.75 8.02
N PHE A 6 5.72 21.86 7.13
CA PHE A 6 6.39 20.72 6.50
C PHE A 6 6.90 19.68 7.50
N LYS A 7 7.45 20.10 8.64
CA LYS A 7 7.94 19.18 9.68
C LYS A 7 6.81 18.31 10.24
N LYS A 8 5.66 18.92 10.53
CA LYS A 8 4.47 18.19 10.99
C LYS A 8 3.92 17.25 9.91
N ARG A 9 3.88 17.69 8.64
CA ARG A 9 3.41 16.81 7.54
C ARG A 9 4.29 15.57 7.41
N PHE A 10 5.60 15.75 7.44
CA PHE A 10 6.56 14.65 7.35
C PHE A 10 6.42 13.69 8.54
N LEU A 11 6.21 14.22 9.74
CA LEU A 11 5.91 13.39 10.91
C LEU A 11 4.63 12.56 10.71
N TYR A 12 3.54 13.16 10.24
CA TYR A 12 2.30 12.42 9.98
C TYR A 12 2.47 11.35 8.90
N LEU A 13 3.24 11.63 7.85
CA LEU A 13 3.61 10.64 6.83
C LEU A 13 4.37 9.46 7.46
N ALA A 14 5.41 9.74 8.25
CA ALA A 14 6.20 8.72 8.92
C ALA A 14 5.35 7.86 9.86
N VAL A 15 4.43 8.47 10.61
CA VAL A 15 3.47 7.74 11.46
C VAL A 15 2.54 6.85 10.62
N GLY A 16 2.03 7.35 9.48
CA GLY A 16 1.20 6.55 8.58
C GLY A 16 1.93 5.33 8.02
N ILE A 17 3.18 5.51 7.58
CA ILE A 17 4.06 4.43 7.12
C ILE A 17 4.31 3.43 8.25
N PHE A 18 4.66 3.92 9.44
CA PHE A 18 4.97 3.07 10.59
C PHE A 18 3.77 2.21 10.99
N LEU A 19 2.58 2.79 11.03
CA LEU A 19 1.33 2.08 11.30
C LEU A 19 1.04 0.99 10.26
N PHE A 20 1.23 1.29 8.98
CA PHE A 20 1.10 0.31 7.90
C PHE A 20 2.07 -0.86 8.09
N LEU A 21 3.35 -0.58 8.38
CA LEU A 21 4.38 -1.60 8.59
C LEU A 21 4.10 -2.49 9.80
N ILE A 22 3.60 -1.92 10.92
CA ILE A 22 3.20 -2.72 12.08
C ILE A 22 2.13 -3.72 11.69
N PHE A 23 1.08 -3.27 11.00
CA PHE A 23 -0.01 -4.17 10.63
C PHE A 23 0.41 -5.19 9.57
N PHE A 24 1.31 -4.82 8.66
CA PHE A 24 1.97 -5.77 7.78
C PHE A 24 2.71 -6.87 8.55
N LEU A 25 3.54 -6.51 9.53
CA LEU A 25 4.24 -7.49 10.36
C LEU A 25 3.26 -8.37 11.15
N ILE A 26 2.19 -7.81 11.72
CA ILE A 26 1.14 -8.60 12.38
C ILE A 26 0.54 -9.60 11.40
N GLY A 27 0.23 -9.20 10.16
CA GLY A 27 -0.27 -10.10 9.13
C GLY A 27 0.69 -11.26 8.84
N THR A 28 2.00 -11.00 8.84
CA THR A 28 3.00 -12.07 8.60
C THR A 28 3.07 -13.12 9.71
N THR A 29 2.52 -12.83 10.90
CA THR A 29 2.50 -13.78 12.04
C THR A 29 1.28 -14.71 12.02
N ILE A 30 0.31 -14.46 11.15
CA ILE A 30 -0.90 -15.28 11.06
C ILE A 30 -0.63 -16.50 10.18
N SER A 31 -0.76 -17.67 10.80
CA SER A 31 -0.73 -18.95 10.08
C SER A 31 -2.14 -19.34 9.66
N PHE A 32 -2.30 -19.67 8.38
CA PHE A 32 -3.54 -20.21 7.82
C PHE A 32 -3.44 -21.73 7.68
N ASP A 33 -4.57 -22.44 7.79
CA ASP A 33 -4.60 -23.86 7.44
C ASP A 33 -4.35 -24.05 5.93
N LYS A 34 -3.94 -25.26 5.53
CA LYS A 34 -3.56 -25.54 4.13
C LYS A 34 -4.67 -25.21 3.13
N THR A 35 -5.93 -25.44 3.48
CA THR A 35 -7.07 -25.19 2.58
C THR A 35 -7.24 -23.69 2.37
N THR A 36 -7.26 -22.91 3.46
CA THR A 36 -7.38 -21.45 3.40
C THR A 36 -6.18 -20.80 2.72
N ALA A 37 -4.96 -21.25 3.05
CA ALA A 37 -3.73 -20.76 2.42
C ALA A 37 -3.72 -21.00 0.90
N THR A 38 -4.14 -22.19 0.46
CA THR A 38 -4.23 -22.52 -0.98
C THR A 38 -5.27 -21.65 -1.68
N LEU A 39 -6.46 -21.47 -1.09
CA LEU A 39 -7.50 -20.61 -1.64
C LEU A 39 -7.03 -19.15 -1.79
N LEU A 40 -6.42 -18.59 -0.76
CA LEU A 40 -5.90 -17.21 -0.79
C LEU A 40 -4.75 -17.06 -1.79
N LYS A 41 -3.86 -18.05 -1.90
CA LYS A 41 -2.79 -18.09 -2.89
C LYS A 41 -3.35 -18.11 -4.31
N GLU A 42 -4.36 -18.93 -4.59
CA GLU A 42 -5.02 -18.99 -5.89
C GLU A 42 -5.75 -17.69 -6.24
N GLN A 43 -6.44 -17.07 -5.28
CA GLN A 43 -7.08 -15.77 -5.47
C GLN A 43 -6.05 -14.68 -5.81
N PHE A 44 -4.92 -14.66 -5.09
CA PHE A 44 -3.83 -13.74 -5.37
C PHE A 44 -3.21 -14.00 -6.74
N GLN A 45 -2.90 -15.26 -7.06
CA GLN A 45 -2.36 -15.67 -8.36
C GLN A 45 -3.30 -15.30 -9.51
N LYS A 46 -4.61 -15.49 -9.35
CA LYS A 46 -5.61 -15.09 -10.34
C LYS A 46 -5.65 -13.58 -10.55
N LYS A 47 -5.44 -12.80 -9.48
CA LYS A 47 -5.39 -11.34 -9.53
C LYS A 47 -4.18 -10.81 -10.29
N ILE A 48 -3.03 -11.47 -10.15
CA ILE A 48 -1.78 -11.10 -10.86
C ILE A 48 -1.63 -11.78 -12.23
N LYS A 49 -2.41 -12.83 -12.53
CA LYS A 49 -2.34 -13.55 -13.80
C LYS A 49 -2.79 -12.65 -14.94
N ASN A 50 -1.88 -12.43 -15.90
CA ASN A 50 -2.07 -11.52 -17.04
C ASN A 50 -2.32 -10.05 -16.63
N ILE A 51 -1.93 -9.66 -15.41
CA ILE A 51 -2.02 -8.26 -15.02
C ILE A 51 -0.98 -7.45 -15.80
N ASP A 52 -1.43 -6.37 -16.42
CA ASP A 52 -0.56 -5.37 -17.02
C ASP A 52 -0.23 -4.27 -16.00
N SER A 53 0.65 -3.34 -16.38
CA SER A 53 0.97 -2.16 -15.56
C SER A 53 -0.29 -1.34 -15.24
N THR A 54 -1.28 -1.29 -16.15
CA THR A 54 -2.56 -0.61 -15.91
C THR A 54 -3.34 -1.27 -14.76
N GLY A 55 -3.45 -2.59 -14.75
CA GLY A 55 -4.14 -3.34 -13.72
C GLY A 55 -3.48 -3.19 -12.34
N ILE A 56 -2.14 -3.24 -12.29
CA ILE A 56 -1.37 -2.99 -11.06
C ILE A 56 -1.65 -1.58 -10.54
N PHE A 57 -1.56 -0.58 -11.43
CA PHE A 57 -1.84 0.82 -11.08
C PHE A 57 -3.25 1.00 -10.53
N ILE A 58 -4.28 0.55 -11.25
CA ILE A 58 -5.68 0.69 -10.84
C ILE A 58 -5.92 0.03 -9.49
N ASN A 59 -5.36 -1.16 -9.27
CA ASN A 59 -5.52 -1.87 -8.01
C ASN A 59 -4.97 -1.05 -6.82
N ASN A 60 -3.71 -0.62 -6.89
CA ASN A 60 -3.08 0.14 -5.81
C ASN A 60 -3.70 1.54 -5.67
N PHE A 61 -4.08 2.16 -6.78
CA PHE A 61 -4.70 3.48 -6.77
C PHE A 61 -6.08 3.43 -6.10
N LEU A 62 -6.94 2.46 -6.41
CA LEU A 62 -8.24 2.29 -5.76
C LEU A 62 -8.12 2.05 -4.26
N ILE A 63 -7.15 1.22 -3.85
CA ILE A 63 -6.82 1.02 -2.44
C ILE A 63 -6.43 2.36 -1.79
N SER A 64 -5.55 3.13 -2.43
CA SER A 64 -5.10 4.43 -1.92
C SER A 64 -6.23 5.46 -1.81
N ILE A 65 -7.18 5.48 -2.77
CA ILE A 65 -8.33 6.39 -2.75
C ILE A 65 -9.21 6.11 -1.52
N LEU A 66 -9.48 4.83 -1.22
CA LEU A 66 -10.20 4.46 0.00
C LEU A 66 -9.46 4.93 1.26
N MET A 67 -8.12 4.87 1.24
CA MET A 67 -7.28 5.37 2.34
C MET A 67 -7.33 6.89 2.54
N PHE A 68 -7.83 7.68 1.58
CA PHE A 68 -8.03 9.13 1.76
C PHE A 68 -9.36 9.48 2.47
N ILE A 69 -10.30 8.54 2.61
CA ILE A 69 -11.60 8.80 3.26
C ILE A 69 -11.36 9.14 4.73
N PRO A 70 -11.90 10.25 5.28
CA PRO A 70 -11.63 10.68 6.64
C PRO A 70 -11.96 9.62 7.69
N GLY A 71 -10.98 9.23 8.51
CA GLY A 71 -11.09 8.19 9.54
C GLY A 71 -11.15 6.76 9.00
N VAL A 72 -12.07 6.47 8.08
CA VAL A 72 -12.22 5.16 7.42
C VAL A 72 -10.94 4.74 6.71
N GLY A 73 -10.27 5.69 6.07
CA GLY A 73 -9.04 5.46 5.34
C GLY A 73 -7.87 4.99 6.21
N ILE A 74 -7.84 5.37 7.49
CA ILE A 74 -6.88 4.82 8.45
C ILE A 74 -7.13 3.31 8.60
N ALA A 75 -8.37 2.91 8.91
CA ALA A 75 -8.73 1.51 9.09
C ALA A 75 -8.45 0.67 7.82
N PHE A 76 -8.79 1.19 6.64
CA PHE A 76 -8.47 0.56 5.37
C PHE A 76 -6.95 0.44 5.13
N GLY A 77 -6.19 1.46 5.50
CA GLY A 77 -4.72 1.43 5.41
C GLY A 77 -4.10 0.33 6.27
N LEU A 78 -4.54 0.22 7.52
CA LEU A 78 -4.11 -0.82 8.45
C LEU A 78 -4.52 -2.21 7.94
N PHE A 79 -5.76 -2.37 7.48
CA PHE A 79 -6.25 -3.61 6.91
C PHE A 79 -5.48 -4.02 5.65
N SER A 80 -5.15 -3.05 4.78
CA SER A 80 -4.31 -3.30 3.61
C SER A 80 -2.94 -3.81 4.01
N GLY A 81 -2.27 -3.18 4.98
CA GLY A 81 -0.99 -3.66 5.50
C GLY A 81 -1.09 -5.10 6.00
N PHE A 82 -2.07 -5.38 6.86
CA PHE A 82 -2.35 -6.71 7.38
C PHE A 82 -2.60 -7.76 6.28
N SER A 83 -3.44 -7.44 5.30
CA SER A 83 -3.76 -8.33 4.18
C SER A 83 -2.53 -8.61 3.31
N THR A 84 -1.70 -7.59 3.03
CA THR A 84 -0.44 -7.76 2.31
C THR A 84 0.53 -8.66 3.08
N GLY A 85 0.60 -8.52 4.41
CA GLY A 85 1.42 -9.39 5.27
C GLY A 85 0.98 -10.85 5.23
N ASN A 86 -0.33 -11.10 5.26
CA ASN A 86 -0.89 -12.46 5.13
C ASN A 86 -0.51 -13.10 3.78
N ILE A 87 -0.69 -12.36 2.68
CA ILE A 87 -0.33 -12.84 1.35
C ILE A 87 1.18 -13.10 1.25
N PHE A 88 2.01 -12.20 1.77
CA PHE A 88 3.46 -12.39 1.82
C PHE A 88 3.83 -13.71 2.51
N MET A 89 3.24 -13.99 3.68
CA MET A 89 3.49 -15.24 4.40
C MET A 89 3.07 -16.46 3.57
N ILE A 90 1.88 -16.42 2.96
CA ILE A 90 1.35 -17.53 2.14
C ILE A 90 2.22 -17.82 0.91
N ILE A 91 2.74 -16.79 0.22
CA ILE A 91 3.57 -17.00 -0.97
C ILE A 91 4.99 -17.41 -0.64
N THR A 92 5.50 -17.04 0.54
CA THR A 92 6.89 -17.34 0.96
C THR A 92 7.01 -18.59 1.83
N GLN A 93 5.90 -19.13 2.35
CA GLN A 93 5.91 -20.28 3.27
C GLN A 93 6.60 -21.54 2.70
N ASP A 94 6.56 -21.71 1.37
CA ASP A 94 7.08 -22.90 0.69
C ASP A 94 8.54 -22.70 0.20
N LEU A 95 9.13 -21.52 0.43
CA LEU A 95 10.51 -21.25 0.03
C LEU A 95 11.50 -22.00 0.94
N PRO A 96 12.62 -22.51 0.38
CA PRO A 96 13.63 -23.21 1.16
C PRO A 96 14.36 -22.31 2.18
N ILE A 97 14.30 -20.99 1.97
CA ILE A 97 14.89 -19.97 2.85
C ILE A 97 13.80 -18.99 3.20
N GLN A 98 13.61 -18.74 4.51
CA GLN A 98 12.62 -17.79 4.97
C GLN A 98 13.11 -16.35 4.75
N LEU A 99 12.35 -15.59 3.97
CA LEU A 99 12.67 -14.20 3.64
C LEU A 99 12.20 -13.27 4.78
N PRO A 100 13.03 -12.30 5.22
CA PRO A 100 12.57 -11.26 6.12
C PRO A 100 11.40 -10.48 5.49
N PRO A 101 10.24 -10.36 6.14
CA PRO A 101 9.06 -9.78 5.50
C PRO A 101 9.24 -8.34 5.02
N LEU A 102 10.01 -7.54 5.74
CA LEU A 102 10.27 -6.14 5.40
C LEU A 102 11.08 -5.98 4.10
N LEU A 103 11.71 -7.05 3.60
CA LEU A 103 12.51 -7.01 2.38
C LEU A 103 11.68 -6.58 1.15
N VAL A 104 10.38 -6.89 1.13
CA VAL A 104 9.48 -6.47 0.04
C VAL A 104 9.44 -4.95 -0.13
N PHE A 105 9.54 -4.20 0.97
CA PHE A 105 9.54 -2.73 0.98
C PHE A 105 10.92 -2.11 0.76
N LEU A 106 11.97 -2.91 0.52
CA LEU A 106 13.26 -2.40 0.04
C LEU A 106 13.32 -2.35 -1.50
N THR A 107 12.35 -2.98 -2.18
CA THR A 107 12.19 -2.84 -3.62
C THR A 107 11.77 -1.41 -3.96
N ILE A 108 12.15 -0.92 -5.14
CA ILE A 108 11.81 0.44 -5.57
C ILE A 108 10.28 0.65 -5.63
N PHE A 109 9.52 -0.34 -6.13
CA PHE A 109 8.06 -0.28 -6.16
C PHE A 109 7.46 -0.36 -4.75
N GLY A 110 8.00 -1.22 -3.87
CA GLY A 110 7.56 -1.32 -2.49
C GLY A 110 7.73 -0.03 -1.69
N ILE A 111 8.86 0.68 -1.87
CA ILE A 111 9.08 2.00 -1.24
C ILE A 111 8.04 3.00 -1.74
N MET A 112 7.76 3.01 -3.04
CA MET A 112 6.81 3.93 -3.67
C MET A 112 5.37 3.70 -3.21
N GLU A 113 4.94 2.44 -3.11
CA GLU A 113 3.65 2.06 -2.53
C GLU A 113 3.56 2.47 -1.06
N LEU A 114 4.61 2.19 -0.27
CA LEU A 114 4.64 2.50 1.14
C LEU A 114 4.52 4.01 1.40
N ILE A 115 5.23 4.82 0.62
CA ILE A 115 5.10 6.29 0.66
C ILE A 115 3.69 6.70 0.29
N SER A 116 3.12 6.12 -0.77
CA SER A 116 1.77 6.44 -1.27
C SER A 116 0.69 6.16 -0.22
N TYR A 117 0.72 4.97 0.39
CA TYR A 117 -0.21 4.59 1.45
C TYR A 117 0.01 5.42 2.71
N GLY A 118 1.25 5.74 3.06
CA GLY A 118 1.57 6.67 4.14
C GLY A 118 0.98 8.06 3.95
N ILE A 119 1.04 8.61 2.72
CA ILE A 119 0.41 9.90 2.37
C ILE A 119 -1.09 9.82 2.57
N ALA A 120 -1.74 8.77 2.06
CA ALA A 120 -3.19 8.60 2.13
C ALA A 120 -3.70 8.44 3.58
N ILE A 121 -3.11 7.52 4.35
CA ILE A 121 -3.44 7.27 5.77
C ILE A 121 -3.30 8.56 6.59
N SER A 122 -2.18 9.25 6.42
CA SER A 122 -1.91 10.49 7.15
C SER A 122 -2.87 11.61 6.77
N ARG A 123 -3.30 11.69 5.50
CA ARG A 123 -4.32 12.66 5.07
C ARG A 123 -5.70 12.32 5.62
N SER A 124 -6.09 11.05 5.65
CA SER A 124 -7.34 10.61 6.28
C SER A 124 -7.42 10.99 7.75
N TYR A 125 -6.31 10.85 8.49
CA TYR A 125 -6.22 11.31 9.87
C TYR A 125 -6.38 12.83 10.00
N LEU A 126 -5.68 13.62 9.17
CA LEU A 126 -5.78 15.08 9.22
C LEU A 126 -7.19 15.57 8.91
N LEU A 127 -7.84 14.98 7.91
CA LEU A 127 -9.23 15.29 7.57
C LEU A 127 -10.18 14.95 8.72
N LEU A 128 -9.99 13.79 9.37
CA LEU A 128 -10.78 13.40 10.54
C LEU A 128 -10.67 14.46 11.65
N ILE A 129 -9.45 14.84 12.03
CA ILE A 129 -9.22 15.83 13.09
C ILE A 129 -9.86 17.19 12.75
N GLN A 130 -9.83 17.60 11.49
CA GLN A 130 -10.43 18.85 11.05
C GLN A 130 -11.96 18.84 11.07
N ILE A 131 -12.57 17.71 10.66
CA ILE A 131 -14.02 17.49 10.77
C ILE A 131 -14.44 17.59 12.24
N LEU A 132 -13.71 16.91 13.13
CA LEU A 132 -13.97 16.93 14.58
C LEU A 132 -13.79 18.33 15.19
N LYS A 133 -12.80 19.10 14.71
CA LYS A 133 -12.54 20.48 15.16
C LYS A 133 -13.37 21.55 14.45
N ARG A 134 -14.24 21.17 13.51
CA ARG A 134 -15.09 22.08 12.71
C ARG A 134 -14.32 23.25 12.08
N THR A 135 -13.11 22.98 11.59
CA THR A 135 -12.29 23.98 10.89
C THR A 135 -12.66 24.08 9.40
N ASN A 136 -12.09 25.07 8.70
CA ASN A 136 -12.38 25.30 7.28
C ASN A 136 -12.02 24.07 6.41
N ILE A 137 -13.03 23.49 5.75
CA ILE A 137 -12.91 22.21 5.02
C ILE A 137 -12.39 22.43 3.59
N ILE A 138 -12.67 23.59 2.99
CA ILE A 138 -12.41 23.87 1.57
C ILE A 138 -10.90 23.83 1.25
N GLU A 139 -10.08 24.51 2.05
CA GLU A 139 -8.61 24.53 1.87
C GLU A 139 -8.02 23.11 1.92
N ASN A 140 -8.60 22.24 2.75
CA ASN A 140 -8.14 20.87 2.90
C ASN A 140 -8.58 19.94 1.78
N ILE A 141 -9.71 20.20 1.12
CA ILE A 141 -10.10 19.48 -0.08
C ILE A 141 -9.06 19.73 -1.19
N ILE A 142 -8.62 20.98 -1.38
CA ILE A 142 -7.59 21.31 -2.38
C ILE A 142 -6.28 20.54 -2.10
N HIS A 143 -5.82 20.56 -0.84
CA HIS A 143 -4.62 19.80 -0.46
C HIS A 143 -4.79 18.29 -0.61
N THR A 144 -5.99 17.76 -0.35
CA THR A 144 -6.29 16.34 -0.52
C THR A 144 -6.27 15.96 -2.01
N SER A 145 -6.89 16.75 -2.88
CA SER A 145 -6.86 16.53 -4.32
C SER A 145 -5.44 16.58 -4.88
N PHE A 146 -4.61 17.51 -4.38
CA PHE A 146 -3.19 17.57 -4.76
C PHE A 146 -2.44 16.31 -4.34
N GLU A 147 -2.61 15.84 -3.10
CA GLU A 147 -1.95 14.62 -2.61
C GLU A 147 -2.43 13.36 -3.32
N ILE A 148 -3.71 13.28 -3.69
CA ILE A 148 -4.23 12.20 -4.54
C ILE A 148 -3.52 12.20 -5.90
N GLY A 149 -3.32 13.37 -6.51
CA GLY A 149 -2.57 13.49 -7.77
C GLY A 149 -1.11 13.04 -7.65
N VAL A 150 -0.43 13.43 -6.56
CA VAL A 150 0.94 12.97 -6.28
C VAL A 150 0.98 11.45 -6.11
N VAL A 151 0.06 10.88 -5.32
CA VAL A 151 -0.06 9.43 -5.12
C VAL A 151 -0.34 8.70 -6.43
N ALA A 152 -1.21 9.23 -7.29
CA ALA A 152 -1.49 8.65 -8.59
C ALA A 152 -0.22 8.55 -9.46
N ILE A 153 0.59 9.61 -9.51
CA ILE A 153 1.83 9.63 -10.29
C ILE A 153 2.84 8.61 -9.73
N ILE A 154 3.02 8.59 -8.41
CA ILE A 154 3.94 7.64 -7.75
C ILE A 154 3.49 6.20 -8.05
N LEU A 155 2.22 5.87 -7.83
CA LEU A 155 1.71 4.51 -8.07
C LEU A 155 1.75 4.12 -9.55
N PHE A 156 1.56 5.06 -10.47
CA PHE A 156 1.69 4.78 -11.90
C PHE A 156 3.11 4.38 -12.28
N ILE A 157 4.11 5.13 -11.81
CA ILE A 157 5.53 4.79 -12.04
C ILE A 157 5.86 3.46 -11.34
N SER A 158 5.37 3.25 -10.11
CA SER A 158 5.55 2.00 -9.37
C SER A 158 5.02 0.79 -10.16
N ALA A 159 3.84 0.91 -10.75
CA ALA A 159 3.21 -0.15 -11.53
C ALA A 159 3.96 -0.49 -12.82
N ILE A 160 4.56 0.50 -13.49
CA ILE A 160 5.42 0.26 -14.65
C ILE A 160 6.64 -0.56 -14.23
N ILE A 161 7.30 -0.18 -13.13
CA ILE A 161 8.50 -0.88 -12.65
C ILE A 161 8.16 -2.30 -12.18
N GLU A 162 7.08 -2.46 -11.42
CA GLU A 162 6.63 -3.77 -10.95
C GLU A 162 6.27 -4.71 -12.11
N TRP A 163 5.53 -4.22 -13.10
CA TRP A 163 5.17 -5.00 -14.27
C TRP A 163 6.40 -5.46 -15.06
N ASP A 164 7.39 -4.59 -15.22
CA ASP A 164 8.64 -4.94 -15.90
C ASP A 164 9.43 -6.01 -15.13
N LEU A 165 9.50 -5.93 -13.80
CA LEU A 165 10.10 -6.97 -12.94
C LEU A 165 9.38 -8.31 -13.04
N ILE A 166 8.04 -8.31 -13.04
CA ILE A 166 7.22 -9.51 -13.20
C ILE A 166 7.45 -10.13 -14.59
N ARG A 167 7.51 -9.30 -15.64
CA ARG A 167 7.76 -9.76 -17.01
C ARG A 167 9.16 -10.37 -17.18
N GLN A 168 10.19 -9.71 -16.65
CA GLN A 168 11.57 -10.21 -16.68
C GLN A 168 11.70 -11.53 -15.92
N SER A 169 11.11 -11.64 -14.73
CA SER A 169 11.11 -12.89 -13.95
C SER A 169 10.32 -14.02 -14.62
N GLY A 170 9.20 -13.71 -15.27
CA GLY A 170 8.44 -14.66 -16.10
C GLY A 170 9.23 -15.15 -17.31
N ASN A 171 9.96 -14.27 -17.99
CA ASN A 171 10.80 -14.61 -19.15
C ASN A 171 11.99 -15.51 -18.79
N MET A 172 12.54 -15.39 -17.57
CA MET A 172 13.63 -16.27 -17.11
C MET A 172 13.19 -17.74 -16.95
N ASN A 173 11.89 -18.03 -16.81
CA ASN A 173 11.37 -19.39 -16.77
C ASN A 173 11.20 -20.03 -18.17
N PHE A 174 11.32 -19.26 -19.27
CA PHE A 174 11.28 -19.77 -20.65
C PHE A 174 12.67 -20.07 -21.24
N LEU A 175 13.75 -19.77 -20.51
CA LEU A 175 15.14 -20.05 -20.90
C LEU A 175 15.74 -21.26 -20.15
N LYS A 176 14.90 -22.11 -19.56
CA LYS A 176 15.29 -23.41 -18.98
C LYS A 176 14.53 -24.55 -19.64
#